data_AF-A0A5Q2RRB5-F1
#
_entry.id   AF-A0A5Q2RRB5-F1
#
_cell.length_a   1.000
_cell.length_b   1.000
_cell.length_c   1.000
_cell.angle_alpha   90.00
_cell.angle_beta   90.00
_cell.angle_gamma   90.00
#
_symmetry.space_group_name_H-M   'P 1'
#
loop_
_entity.id
_entity.type
_entity.pdbx_description
1 polymer ?
#
loop_
_entity_poly.entity_id
_entity_poly.type
_entity_poly.pdbx_seq_one_letter_code
_entity_poly.pdbx_strand_id
1 'polypeptide(L)'
;MTPSTARRKRRPIYVESRIHAPVDALWDATQPPDSHQRWDVRFGSISYLPRVDGEPQRFTYATTVAPGVTVAGTGESLGERDRADGIRWSGLKFWSADRRSIIEAGAGYWRYVPTDDGVRFLTRYDYRPRWGRVGELIDRMLFRPVFGWATAWSFDRLRLWLEEGTPPERSRDQAIAHAAAVAGLAGVFAYQGLVPKVWKVDDGEVAIWCGLGMPQPTARRVVRAVGAVEAGFAVATVAAADKRWPFVVSLAAMPTLAIGAATCDRSILTKAFNPASLGIAVAALAGVALATRQGRPSGRRPLRQAPDSQPPVEELP
;
A
#
# COMPACT_ATOMS: atom_id res chain seq x y z
N MET A 1 -24.67 12.97 -41.33
CA MET A 1 -23.98 13.57 -40.17
C MET A 1 -24.25 12.69 -38.96
N THR A 2 -23.32 11.80 -38.64
CA THR A 2 -23.40 10.90 -37.48
C THR A 2 -23.14 11.71 -36.21
N PRO A 3 -23.99 11.62 -35.17
CA PRO A 3 -23.77 12.37 -33.94
C PRO A 3 -22.51 11.84 -33.25
N SER A 4 -21.53 12.72 -33.10
CA SER A 4 -20.37 12.54 -32.23
C SER A 4 -20.89 12.27 -30.82
N THR A 5 -20.89 11.00 -30.41
CA THR A 5 -21.14 10.63 -29.03
C THR A 5 -20.00 11.22 -28.22
N ALA A 6 -20.30 12.25 -27.43
CA ALA A 6 -19.38 12.82 -26.46
C ALA A 6 -18.98 11.69 -25.49
N ARG A 7 -17.88 11.01 -25.81
CA ARG A 7 -17.27 9.98 -24.99
C ARG A 7 -16.91 10.67 -23.69
N ARG A 8 -17.67 10.38 -22.63
CA ARG A 8 -17.48 10.93 -21.28
C ARG A 8 -15.99 10.83 -20.94
N LYS A 9 -15.29 11.98 -20.93
CA LYS A 9 -13.82 12.03 -20.82
C LYS A 9 -13.42 11.27 -19.56
N ARG A 10 -12.68 10.16 -19.72
CA ARG A 10 -12.22 9.35 -18.60
C ARG A 10 -11.26 10.20 -17.77
N ARG A 11 -11.33 10.07 -16.43
CA ARG A 11 -10.46 10.85 -15.55
C ARG A 11 -9.06 10.24 -15.58
N PRO A 12 -8.04 10.95 -16.09
CA PRO A 12 -6.68 10.45 -16.07
C PRO A 12 -6.21 10.29 -14.62
N ILE A 13 -5.27 9.39 -14.41
CA ILE A 13 -4.57 9.28 -13.13
C ILE A 13 -3.53 10.39 -13.09
N TYR A 14 -3.52 11.11 -11.98
CA TYR A 14 -2.53 12.12 -11.66
C TYR A 14 -1.86 11.77 -10.35
N VAL A 15 -0.54 11.86 -10.30
CA VAL A 15 0.23 11.78 -9.05
C VAL A 15 1.35 12.79 -9.11
N GLU A 16 1.54 13.53 -8.02
CA GLU A 16 2.62 14.50 -7.86
C GLU A 16 3.28 14.35 -6.49
N SER A 17 4.61 14.38 -6.47
CA SER A 17 5.43 14.48 -5.26
C SER A 17 6.43 15.62 -5.41
N ARG A 18 6.70 16.31 -4.30
CA ARG A 18 7.91 17.13 -4.17
C ARG A 18 9.03 16.25 -3.67
N ILE A 19 10.20 16.38 -4.27
CA ILE A 19 11.39 15.59 -3.93
C ILE A 19 12.56 16.56 -3.79
N HIS A 20 13.14 16.61 -2.59
CA HIS A 20 14.29 17.45 -2.26
C HIS A 20 15.58 16.76 -2.74
N ALA A 21 15.76 16.75 -4.06
CA ALA A 21 16.94 16.22 -4.72
C ALA A 21 17.20 16.97 -6.03
N PRO A 22 18.45 16.99 -6.54
CA PRO A 22 18.73 17.52 -7.86
C PRO A 22 17.95 16.80 -8.97
N VAL A 23 17.59 17.53 -10.03
CA VAL A 23 16.84 16.97 -11.16
C VAL A 23 17.57 15.82 -11.84
N ASP A 24 18.90 15.88 -11.93
CA ASP A 24 19.72 14.81 -12.53
C ASP A 24 19.66 13.53 -11.71
N ALA A 25 19.75 13.61 -10.38
CA ALA A 25 19.63 12.44 -9.51
C ALA A 25 18.26 11.77 -9.64
N LEU A 26 17.20 12.57 -9.75
CA LEU A 26 15.85 12.07 -9.99
C LEU A 26 15.71 11.46 -11.40
N TRP A 27 16.31 12.08 -12.40
CA TRP A 27 16.33 11.58 -13.77
C TRP A 27 17.00 10.21 -13.87
N ASP A 28 18.20 10.07 -13.30
CA ASP A 28 18.98 8.82 -13.28
C ASP A 28 18.31 7.70 -12.45
N ALA A 29 17.49 8.06 -11.47
CA ALA A 29 16.70 7.09 -10.71
C ALA A 29 15.43 6.64 -11.45
N THR A 30 14.98 7.39 -12.46
CA THR A 30 13.68 7.18 -13.10
C THR A 30 13.78 6.63 -14.53
N GLN A 31 14.79 6.99 -15.32
CA GLN A 31 14.90 6.54 -16.72
C GLN A 31 15.50 5.14 -16.92
N PRO A 32 16.60 4.74 -16.26
CA PRO A 32 17.19 3.43 -16.46
C PRO A 32 16.29 2.31 -15.90
N PRO A 33 16.01 1.23 -16.66
CA PRO A 33 15.16 0.11 -16.22
C PRO A 33 15.57 -0.49 -14.88
N ASP A 34 16.88 -0.70 -14.69
CA ASP A 34 17.44 -1.30 -13.47
C ASP A 34 17.21 -0.44 -12.24
N SER A 35 17.16 0.89 -12.39
CA SER A 35 16.81 1.82 -11.31
C SER A 35 15.29 1.91 -11.13
N HIS A 36 14.53 2.00 -12.23
CA HIS A 36 13.07 2.18 -12.21
C HIS A 36 12.35 1.02 -11.50
N GLN A 37 12.67 -0.22 -11.88
CA GLN A 37 12.02 -1.42 -11.31
C GLN A 37 12.27 -1.57 -9.80
N ARG A 38 13.30 -0.91 -9.26
CA ARG A 38 13.60 -0.98 -7.82
C ARG A 38 12.55 -0.30 -6.99
N TRP A 39 11.99 0.84 -7.41
CA TRP A 39 11.07 1.65 -6.60
C TRP A 39 9.61 1.57 -7.07
N ASP A 40 9.35 1.34 -8.36
CA ASP A 40 8.01 1.33 -8.92
C ASP A 40 7.33 -0.03 -8.75
N VAL A 41 6.31 -0.11 -7.89
CA VAL A 41 5.59 -1.36 -7.59
C VAL A 41 4.71 -1.79 -8.77
N ARG A 42 4.45 -0.89 -9.71
CA ARG A 42 3.63 -1.16 -10.89
C ARG A 42 4.39 -1.98 -11.92
N PHE A 43 5.72 -2.01 -11.88
CA PHE A 43 6.58 -2.73 -12.81
C PHE A 43 7.53 -3.65 -12.05
N GLY A 44 7.35 -4.96 -12.20
CA GLY A 44 8.22 -5.96 -11.57
C GLY A 44 9.52 -6.18 -12.35
N SER A 45 9.45 -6.09 -13.67
CA SER A 45 10.63 -6.07 -14.53
C SER A 45 10.40 -5.16 -15.73
N ILE A 46 11.47 -4.54 -16.21
CA ILE A 46 11.49 -3.72 -17.43
C ILE A 46 12.72 -4.14 -18.22
N SER A 47 12.57 -4.35 -19.54
CA SER A 47 13.71 -4.69 -20.41
C SER A 47 13.60 -3.92 -21.71
N TYR A 48 14.65 -3.16 -22.05
CA TYR A 48 14.72 -2.51 -23.35
C TYR A 48 14.89 -3.54 -24.46
N LEU A 49 14.13 -3.34 -25.53
CA LEU A 49 14.35 -4.04 -26.79
C LEU A 49 15.47 -3.33 -27.56
N PRO A 50 16.16 -4.03 -28.49
CA PRO A 50 17.14 -3.41 -29.37
C PRO A 50 16.57 -2.15 -30.02
N ARG A 51 17.31 -1.04 -29.92
CA ARG A 51 16.89 0.23 -30.50
C ARG A 51 16.94 0.13 -32.02
N VAL A 52 15.86 0.56 -32.67
CA VAL A 52 15.79 0.73 -34.11
C VAL A 52 15.92 2.22 -34.41
N ASP A 53 16.87 2.59 -35.28
CA ASP A 53 17.10 3.99 -35.62
C ASP A 53 15.85 4.63 -36.21
N GLY A 54 15.50 5.81 -35.70
CA GLY A 54 14.30 6.55 -36.11
C GLY A 54 12.99 6.09 -35.44
N GLU A 55 12.98 5.00 -34.67
CA GLU A 55 11.81 4.56 -33.90
C GLU A 55 11.93 4.93 -32.39
N PRO A 56 10.79 5.12 -31.69
CA PRO A 56 10.75 5.20 -30.24
C PRO A 56 11.42 4.00 -29.56
N GLN A 57 12.14 4.24 -28.47
CA GLN A 57 12.76 3.15 -27.70
C GLN A 57 11.67 2.24 -27.12
N ARG A 58 11.64 0.98 -27.54
CA ARG A 58 10.68 -0.02 -27.05
C ARG A 58 11.19 -0.74 -25.80
N PHE A 59 10.25 -1.14 -24.94
CA PHE A 59 10.53 -1.98 -23.78
C PHE A 59 9.42 -3.01 -23.56
N THR A 60 9.76 -4.12 -22.94
CA THR A 60 8.80 -5.05 -22.34
C THR A 60 8.73 -4.79 -20.84
N TYR A 61 7.56 -5.04 -20.26
CA TYR A 61 7.38 -4.99 -18.82
C TYR A 61 6.56 -6.17 -18.32
N ALA A 62 6.79 -6.57 -17.07
CA ALA A 62 5.97 -7.56 -16.40
C ALA A 62 5.56 -7.07 -15.01
N THR A 63 4.32 -7.39 -14.61
CA THR A 63 3.75 -6.97 -13.33
C THR A 63 3.00 -8.12 -12.69
N THR A 64 3.36 -8.44 -11.45
CA THR A 64 2.62 -9.40 -10.64
C THR A 64 1.42 -8.71 -9.99
N VAL A 65 0.21 -9.00 -10.48
CA VAL A 65 -1.03 -8.34 -10.02
C VAL A 65 -1.72 -9.10 -8.88
N ALA A 66 -1.39 -10.39 -8.71
CA ALA A 66 -1.83 -11.23 -7.60
C ALA A 66 -0.82 -12.39 -7.41
N PRO A 67 -0.81 -13.08 -6.26
CA PRO A 67 0.00 -14.27 -6.07
C PRO A 67 -0.21 -15.28 -7.22
N GLY A 68 0.86 -15.62 -7.93
CA GLY A 68 0.83 -16.53 -9.08
C GLY A 68 0.31 -15.93 -10.41
N VAL A 69 -0.04 -14.64 -10.46
CA VAL A 69 -0.56 -13.99 -11.67
C VAL A 69 0.36 -12.85 -12.10
N THR A 70 1.17 -13.12 -13.12
CA THR A 70 2.02 -12.14 -13.79
C THR A 70 1.44 -11.79 -15.16
N VAL A 71 1.29 -10.50 -15.41
CA VAL A 71 0.83 -9.93 -16.68
C VAL A 71 2.02 -9.26 -17.35
N ALA A 72 2.20 -9.51 -18.65
CA ALA A 72 3.25 -8.91 -19.46
C ALA A 72 2.67 -7.91 -20.46
N GLY A 73 3.42 -6.86 -20.75
CA GLY A 73 3.07 -5.86 -21.75
C GLY A 73 4.29 -5.27 -22.45
N THR A 74 4.02 -4.35 -23.35
CA THR A 74 5.02 -3.65 -24.16
C THR A 74 4.77 -2.15 -24.07
N GLY A 75 5.83 -1.36 -24.12
CA GLY A 75 5.74 0.09 -24.18
C GLY A 75 6.79 0.70 -25.07
N GLU A 76 6.61 2.00 -25.32
CA GLU A 76 7.46 2.85 -26.11
C GLU A 76 7.73 4.14 -25.35
N SER A 77 9.00 4.52 -25.22
CA SER A 77 9.40 5.86 -24.80
C SER A 77 9.34 6.78 -26.03
N LEU A 78 8.39 7.70 -26.03
CA LEU A 78 8.06 8.58 -27.16
C LEU A 78 9.08 9.69 -27.38
N GLY A 79 9.91 9.96 -26.38
CA GLY A 79 10.94 10.97 -26.47
C GLY A 79 11.13 11.71 -25.16
N GLU A 80 12.27 12.38 -25.10
CA GLU A 80 12.67 13.25 -24.01
C GLU A 80 12.68 14.67 -24.54
N ARG A 81 12.12 15.60 -23.77
CA ARG A 81 12.19 17.02 -24.10
C ARG A 81 12.84 17.75 -22.94
N ASP A 82 14.07 18.20 -23.16
CA ASP A 82 14.72 19.16 -22.30
C ASP A 82 14.39 20.57 -22.81
N ARG A 83 13.72 21.37 -22.00
CA ARG A 83 13.42 22.77 -22.34
C ARG A 83 14.51 23.66 -21.76
N ALA A 84 14.70 24.82 -22.38
CA ALA A 84 15.64 25.85 -21.89
C ALA A 84 15.32 26.35 -20.46
N ASP A 85 14.11 26.08 -19.95
CA ASP A 85 13.69 26.37 -18.58
C ASP A 85 14.08 25.27 -17.56
N GLY A 86 14.79 24.23 -17.99
CA GLY A 86 15.20 23.08 -17.16
C GLY A 86 14.07 22.07 -16.89
N ILE A 87 12.87 22.28 -17.44
CA ILE A 87 11.78 21.31 -17.33
C ILE A 87 12.06 20.14 -18.25
N ARG A 88 12.12 18.94 -17.67
CA ARG A 88 12.23 17.70 -18.45
C ARG A 88 10.88 17.00 -18.57
N TRP A 89 10.70 16.35 -19.70
CA TRP A 89 9.54 15.51 -20.01
C TRP A 89 10.00 14.14 -20.47
N SER A 90 9.29 13.10 -20.04
CA SER A 90 9.45 11.74 -20.56
C SER A 90 8.06 11.20 -20.89
N GLY A 91 7.76 11.06 -22.18
CA GLY A 91 6.49 10.57 -22.69
C GLY A 91 6.55 9.07 -22.94
N LEU A 92 5.50 8.33 -22.59
CA LEU A 92 5.46 6.89 -22.80
C LEU A 92 4.08 6.39 -23.24
N LYS A 93 4.07 5.39 -24.11
CA LYS A 93 2.92 4.55 -24.45
C LYS A 93 3.13 3.15 -23.90
N PHE A 94 2.03 2.50 -23.53
CA PHE A 94 2.05 1.13 -23.02
C PHE A 94 0.80 0.38 -23.45
N TRP A 95 0.93 -0.91 -23.71
CA TRP A 95 -0.17 -1.80 -24.04
C TRP A 95 0.13 -3.22 -23.56
N SER A 96 -0.89 -4.06 -23.55
CA SER A 96 -0.76 -5.46 -23.14
C SER A 96 -1.54 -6.35 -24.09
N ALA A 97 -0.87 -7.36 -24.65
CA ALA A 97 -1.53 -8.42 -25.41
C ALA A 97 -2.18 -9.47 -24.49
N ASP A 98 -1.75 -9.55 -23.22
CA ASP A 98 -2.32 -10.48 -22.25
C ASP A 98 -3.79 -10.14 -21.94
N ARG A 99 -4.67 -11.11 -22.16
CA ARG A 99 -6.12 -11.01 -21.95
C ARG A 99 -6.52 -10.88 -20.49
N ARG A 100 -5.65 -11.28 -19.56
CA ARG A 100 -5.82 -11.12 -18.11
C ARG A 100 -5.58 -9.67 -17.67
N SER A 101 -4.89 -8.88 -18.49
CA SER A 101 -4.71 -7.45 -18.23
C SER A 101 -6.01 -6.68 -18.45
N ILE A 102 -6.42 -5.93 -17.42
CA ILE A 102 -7.47 -4.93 -17.57
C ILE A 102 -7.02 -3.79 -18.47
N ILE A 103 -5.72 -3.48 -18.54
CA ILE A 103 -5.19 -2.41 -19.40
C ILE A 103 -5.02 -2.96 -20.82
N GLU A 104 -5.69 -2.35 -21.79
CA GLU A 104 -5.49 -2.69 -23.21
C GLU A 104 -4.38 -1.86 -23.83
N ALA A 105 -4.51 -0.54 -23.76
CA ALA A 105 -3.52 0.43 -24.23
C ALA A 105 -3.69 1.73 -23.46
N GLY A 106 -2.59 2.41 -23.18
CA GLY A 106 -2.55 3.67 -22.47
C GLY A 106 -1.33 4.49 -22.85
N ALA A 107 -1.34 5.73 -22.39
CA ALA A 107 -0.27 6.66 -22.60
C ALA A 107 -0.17 7.61 -21.40
N GLY A 108 1.00 8.20 -21.23
CA GLY A 108 1.24 9.12 -20.14
C GLY A 108 2.59 9.79 -20.26
N TYR A 109 2.82 10.72 -19.35
CA TYR A 109 4.11 11.37 -19.23
C TYR A 109 4.52 11.52 -17.79
N TRP A 110 5.82 11.70 -17.63
CA TRP A 110 6.47 12.26 -16.46
C TRP A 110 6.95 13.67 -16.75
N ARG A 111 6.80 14.55 -15.76
CA ARG A 111 7.29 15.92 -15.82
C ARG A 111 8.13 16.20 -14.58
N TYR A 112 9.28 16.80 -14.84
CA TYR A 112 10.28 17.17 -13.85
C TYR A 112 10.37 18.68 -13.88
N VAL A 113 9.82 19.34 -12.86
CA VAL A 113 9.82 20.80 -12.77
C VAL A 113 10.78 21.20 -11.65
N PRO A 114 11.95 21.78 -11.97
CA PRO A 114 12.86 22.31 -10.96
C PRO A 114 12.15 23.34 -10.07
N THR A 115 12.43 23.30 -8.77
CA THR A 115 12.02 24.28 -7.77
C THR A 115 13.23 24.73 -6.96
N ASP A 116 13.10 25.78 -6.16
CA ASP A 116 14.21 26.32 -5.36
C ASP A 116 14.77 25.29 -4.35
N ASP A 117 13.94 24.35 -3.90
CA ASP A 117 14.21 23.36 -2.87
C ASP A 117 14.26 21.90 -3.38
N GLY A 118 14.17 21.68 -4.70
CA GLY A 118 14.19 20.34 -5.29
C GLY A 118 13.46 20.25 -6.61
N VAL A 119 12.62 19.22 -6.76
CA VAL A 119 11.84 18.96 -7.97
C VAL A 119 10.40 18.65 -7.64
N ARG A 120 9.49 19.32 -8.32
CA ARG A 120 8.09 18.90 -8.45
C ARG A 120 8.01 17.83 -9.53
N PHE A 121 7.94 16.57 -9.09
CA PHE A 121 7.84 15.39 -9.94
C PHE A 121 6.39 14.95 -10.06
N LEU A 122 5.87 14.86 -11.28
CA LEU A 122 4.49 14.45 -11.52
C LEU A 122 4.38 13.47 -12.68
N THR A 123 3.32 12.66 -12.62
CA THR A 123 2.88 11.83 -13.72
C THR A 123 1.40 12.05 -13.99
N ARG A 124 1.06 12.07 -15.27
CA ARG A 124 -0.31 11.99 -15.74
C ARG A 124 -0.41 10.94 -16.82
N TYR A 125 -1.36 10.03 -16.67
CA TYR A 125 -1.57 8.98 -17.64
C TYR A 125 -3.03 8.53 -17.68
N ASP A 126 -3.46 8.03 -18.83
CA ASP A 126 -4.75 7.37 -18.98
C ASP A 126 -4.60 6.12 -19.84
N TYR A 127 -5.56 5.22 -19.70
CA TYR A 127 -5.59 3.97 -20.43
C TYR A 127 -7.02 3.52 -20.71
N ARG A 128 -7.14 2.67 -21.71
CA ARG A 128 -8.38 1.98 -22.05
C ARG A 128 -8.46 0.66 -21.29
N PRO A 129 -9.40 0.53 -20.33
CA PRO A 129 -9.79 -0.77 -19.81
C PRO A 129 -10.34 -1.70 -20.90
N ARG A 130 -10.06 -2.98 -20.74
CA ARG A 130 -10.60 -4.11 -21.48
C ARG A 130 -11.99 -4.48 -20.95
N TRP A 131 -12.67 -5.45 -21.58
CA TRP A 131 -13.96 -6.03 -21.14
C TRP A 131 -15.17 -5.09 -21.18
N GLY A 132 -15.12 -4.06 -22.04
CA GLY A 132 -16.24 -3.15 -22.28
C GLY A 132 -16.76 -2.48 -21.01
N ARG A 133 -18.08 -2.43 -20.83
CA ARG A 133 -18.73 -1.72 -19.71
C ARG A 133 -18.41 -2.32 -18.33
N VAL A 134 -18.25 -3.64 -18.24
CA VAL A 134 -17.91 -4.31 -16.98
C VAL A 134 -16.50 -3.91 -16.55
N GLY A 135 -15.53 -3.94 -17.47
CA GLY A 135 -14.18 -3.49 -17.17
C GLY A 135 -14.10 -1.99 -16.87
N GLU A 136 -14.93 -1.15 -17.49
CA GLU A 136 -15.04 0.27 -17.11
C GLU A 136 -15.54 0.49 -15.67
N LEU A 137 -16.47 -0.34 -15.21
CA LEU A 137 -17.00 -0.27 -13.84
C LEU A 137 -15.93 -0.72 -12.83
N ILE A 138 -15.29 -1.86 -13.10
CA ILE A 138 -14.19 -2.40 -12.27
C ILE A 138 -13.03 -1.40 -12.23
N ASP A 139 -12.69 -0.82 -13.39
CA ASP A 139 -11.65 0.20 -13.50
C ASP A 139 -11.96 1.40 -12.60
N ARG A 140 -13.18 1.93 -12.70
CA ARG A 140 -13.58 3.11 -11.95
C ARG A 140 -13.63 2.88 -10.44
N MET A 141 -14.17 1.73 -10.02
CA MET A 141 -14.43 1.46 -8.60
C MET A 141 -13.22 0.93 -7.85
N LEU A 142 -12.35 0.17 -8.52
CA LEU A 142 -11.27 -0.57 -7.86
C LEU A 142 -9.92 -0.30 -8.49
N PHE A 143 -9.75 -0.62 -9.78
CA PHE A 143 -8.42 -0.68 -10.37
C PHE A 143 -7.75 0.70 -10.44
N ARG A 144 -8.44 1.73 -10.96
CA ARG A 144 -7.89 3.10 -11.08
C ARG A 144 -7.56 3.74 -9.71
N PRO A 145 -8.42 3.67 -8.68
CA PRO A 145 -8.06 4.11 -7.33
C PRO A 145 -6.83 3.41 -6.75
N VAL A 146 -6.74 2.08 -6.90
CA VAL A 146 -5.61 1.27 -6.43
C VAL A 146 -4.34 1.60 -7.21
N PHE A 147 -4.43 1.71 -8.53
CA PHE A 147 -3.29 2.01 -9.40
C PHE A 147 -2.74 3.43 -9.17
N GLY A 148 -3.63 4.40 -8.91
CA GLY A 148 -3.24 5.75 -8.49
C GLY A 148 -2.60 5.76 -7.09
N TRP A 149 -3.11 4.96 -6.14
CA TRP A 149 -2.47 4.79 -4.83
C TRP A 149 -1.10 4.11 -4.93
N ALA A 150 -0.97 3.08 -5.77
CA ALA A 150 0.29 2.36 -6.01
C ALA A 150 1.34 3.29 -6.64
N THR A 151 0.93 4.13 -7.60
CA THR A 151 1.79 5.18 -8.17
C THR A 151 2.28 6.16 -7.10
N ALA A 152 1.38 6.63 -6.24
CA ALA A 152 1.75 7.51 -5.12
C ALA A 152 2.69 6.80 -4.12
N TRP A 153 2.43 5.54 -3.82
CA TRP A 153 3.29 4.76 -2.94
C TRP A 153 4.72 4.62 -3.53
N SER A 154 4.81 4.39 -4.84
CA SER A 154 6.08 4.36 -5.56
C SER A 154 6.82 5.69 -5.59
N PHE A 155 6.10 6.80 -5.76
CA PHE A 155 6.70 8.14 -5.70
C PHE A 155 7.25 8.45 -4.31
N ASP A 156 6.54 8.10 -3.24
CA ASP A 156 7.06 8.29 -1.88
C ASP A 156 8.24 7.36 -1.58
N ARG A 157 8.26 6.15 -2.15
CA ARG A 157 9.41 5.24 -2.06
C ARG A 157 10.65 5.78 -2.79
N LEU A 158 10.46 6.38 -3.97
CA LEU A 158 11.52 7.08 -4.70
C LEU A 158 12.01 8.30 -3.91
N ARG A 159 11.11 9.08 -3.30
CA ARG A 159 11.45 10.19 -2.40
C ARG A 159 12.33 9.72 -1.24
N LEU A 160 11.93 8.66 -0.53
CA LEU A 160 12.71 8.09 0.58
C LEU A 160 14.12 7.66 0.13
N TRP A 161 14.25 7.16 -1.09
CA TRP A 161 15.55 6.79 -1.63
C TRP A 161 16.43 8.00 -1.93
N LEU A 162 15.88 9.02 -2.58
CA LEU A 162 16.64 10.20 -3.00
C LEU A 162 16.93 11.18 -1.85
N GLU A 163 15.98 11.37 -0.93
CA GLU A 163 16.12 12.34 0.18
C GLU A 163 16.83 11.74 1.40
N GLU A 164 16.51 10.48 1.74
CA GLU A 164 16.97 9.87 2.99
C GLU A 164 18.04 8.78 2.74
N GLY A 165 18.41 8.53 1.48
CA GLY A 165 19.36 7.48 1.11
C GLY A 165 18.87 6.06 1.39
N THR A 166 17.58 5.87 1.68
CA THR A 166 17.02 4.56 2.04
C THR A 166 16.78 3.75 0.77
N PRO A 167 17.49 2.61 0.55
CA PRO A 167 17.28 1.80 -0.64
C PRO A 167 15.81 1.40 -0.77
N PRO A 168 15.25 1.37 -2.00
CA PRO A 168 13.86 1.00 -2.22
C PRO A 168 13.51 -0.35 -1.59
N GLU A 169 14.41 -1.33 -1.61
CA GLU A 169 14.19 -2.67 -1.07
C GLU A 169 13.95 -2.62 0.45
N ARG A 170 14.72 -1.80 1.17
CA ARG A 170 14.60 -1.64 2.63
C ARG A 170 13.27 -1.03 3.03
N SER A 171 12.83 0.02 2.32
CA SER A 171 11.57 0.69 2.61
C SER A 171 10.35 -0.18 2.26
N ARG A 172 10.47 -1.03 1.24
CA ARG A 172 9.51 -2.12 0.96
C ARG A 172 9.47 -3.14 2.10
N ASP A 173 10.61 -3.66 2.52
CA ASP A 173 10.69 -4.71 3.54
C ASP A 173 10.16 -4.21 4.89
N GLN A 174 10.45 -2.95 5.24
CA GLN A 174 9.85 -2.28 6.39
C GLN A 174 8.33 -2.18 6.29
N ALA A 175 7.79 -1.80 5.12
CA ALA A 175 6.35 -1.74 4.91
C ALA A 175 5.69 -3.13 5.03
N ILE A 176 6.32 -4.18 4.51
CA ILE A 176 5.86 -5.57 4.61
C ILE A 176 5.88 -6.03 6.08
N ALA A 177 6.99 -5.82 6.79
CA ALA A 177 7.11 -6.18 8.20
C ALA A 177 6.07 -5.45 9.07
N HIS A 178 5.85 -4.16 8.81
CA HIS A 178 4.83 -3.38 9.49
C HIS A 178 3.42 -3.94 9.22
N ALA A 179 3.09 -4.18 7.96
CA ALA A 179 1.78 -4.71 7.57
C ALA A 179 1.53 -6.10 8.16
N ALA A 180 2.53 -6.98 8.14
CA ALA A 180 2.46 -8.32 8.74
C ALA A 180 2.24 -8.25 10.26
N ALA A 181 2.97 -7.37 10.95
CA ALA A 181 2.80 -7.16 12.39
C ALA A 181 1.42 -6.62 12.75
N VAL A 182 0.94 -5.61 12.01
CA VAL A 182 -0.41 -5.03 12.19
C VAL A 182 -1.49 -6.07 11.92
N ALA A 183 -1.38 -6.84 10.83
CA ALA A 183 -2.32 -7.89 10.48
C ALA A 183 -2.33 -9.02 11.52
N GLY A 184 -1.16 -9.43 12.02
CA GLY A 184 -1.03 -10.42 13.08
C GLY A 184 -1.70 -9.96 14.38
N LEU A 185 -1.43 -8.73 14.82
CA LEU A 185 -2.08 -8.16 16.01
C LEU A 185 -3.59 -8.07 15.85
N ALA A 186 -4.07 -7.48 14.76
CA ALA A 186 -5.49 -7.37 14.48
C ALA A 186 -6.15 -8.75 14.42
N GLY A 187 -5.49 -9.75 13.81
CA GLY A 187 -5.96 -11.13 13.76
C GLY A 187 -6.09 -11.75 15.16
N VAL A 188 -5.09 -11.56 16.03
CA VAL A 188 -5.14 -12.05 17.42
C VAL A 188 -6.30 -11.42 18.18
N PHE A 189 -6.44 -10.09 18.18
CA PHE A 189 -7.51 -9.40 18.90
C PHE A 189 -8.90 -9.71 18.32
N ALA A 190 -9.02 -9.83 17.00
CA ALA A 190 -10.28 -10.23 16.36
C ALA A 190 -10.67 -11.65 16.76
N TYR A 191 -9.71 -12.59 16.77
CA TYR A 191 -9.97 -13.97 17.17
C TYR A 191 -10.35 -14.06 18.64
N GLN A 192 -9.56 -13.46 19.54
CA GLN A 192 -9.79 -13.49 20.99
C GLN A 192 -11.09 -12.77 21.40
N GLY A 193 -11.49 -11.74 20.65
CA GLY A 193 -12.76 -11.05 20.89
C GLY A 193 -13.96 -11.82 20.34
N LEU A 194 -13.88 -12.28 19.09
CA LEU A 194 -15.04 -12.86 18.41
C LEU A 194 -15.31 -14.31 18.81
N VAL A 195 -14.28 -15.15 18.87
CA VAL A 195 -14.46 -16.61 18.98
C VAL A 195 -14.79 -17.03 20.42
N PRO A 196 -13.92 -16.84 21.42
CA PRO A 196 -14.21 -17.30 22.77
C PRO A 196 -15.23 -16.40 23.49
N LYS A 197 -15.27 -15.09 23.22
CA LYS A 197 -16.07 -14.15 24.03
C LYS A 197 -17.43 -13.79 23.43
N VAL A 198 -17.53 -13.54 22.12
CA VAL A 198 -18.81 -13.17 21.48
C VAL A 198 -19.59 -14.40 21.03
N TRP A 199 -18.93 -15.32 20.30
CA TRP A 199 -19.60 -16.47 19.70
C TRP A 199 -19.82 -17.62 20.70
N LYS A 200 -18.74 -18.19 21.25
CA LYS A 200 -18.84 -19.33 22.18
C LYS A 200 -19.24 -18.92 23.59
N VAL A 201 -18.82 -17.73 24.02
CA VAL A 201 -18.95 -17.26 25.42
C VAL A 201 -18.40 -18.32 26.38
N ASP A 202 -17.09 -18.52 26.31
CA ASP A 202 -16.38 -19.57 27.05
C ASP A 202 -16.73 -19.58 28.54
N ASP A 203 -17.04 -20.77 29.06
CA ASP A 203 -17.48 -20.91 30.44
C ASP A 203 -16.33 -20.62 31.44
N GLY A 204 -15.07 -20.76 31.04
CA GLY A 204 -13.92 -20.37 31.84
C GLY A 204 -13.83 -18.85 32.01
N GLU A 205 -14.02 -18.09 30.94
CA GLU A 205 -14.12 -16.62 31.00
C GLU A 205 -15.28 -16.17 31.89
N VAL A 206 -16.45 -16.81 31.76
CA VAL A 206 -17.62 -16.52 32.61
C VAL A 206 -17.34 -16.86 34.08
N ALA A 207 -16.65 -17.97 34.35
CA ALA A 207 -16.30 -18.41 35.69
C ALA A 207 -15.41 -17.40 36.43
N ILE A 208 -14.49 -16.72 35.72
CA ILE A 208 -13.67 -15.65 36.29
C ILE A 208 -14.56 -14.52 36.83
N TRP A 209 -15.54 -14.05 36.05
CA TRP A 209 -16.46 -12.99 36.48
C TRP A 209 -17.44 -13.44 37.57
N CYS A 210 -17.90 -14.68 37.52
CA CYS A 210 -18.70 -15.27 38.60
C CYS A 210 -17.90 -15.38 39.90
N GLY A 211 -16.61 -15.72 39.82
CA GLY A 211 -15.69 -15.74 40.97
C GLY A 211 -15.48 -14.38 41.62
N LEU A 212 -15.69 -13.29 40.87
CA LEU A 212 -15.72 -11.92 41.37
C LEU A 212 -17.09 -11.51 41.95
N GLY A 213 -18.02 -12.45 42.12
CA GLY A 213 -19.34 -12.23 42.74
C GLY A 213 -20.44 -11.80 41.77
N MET A 214 -20.22 -11.83 40.45
CA MET A 214 -21.26 -11.48 39.49
C MET A 214 -22.24 -12.64 39.24
N PRO A 215 -23.56 -12.36 39.13
CA PRO A 215 -24.51 -13.36 38.67
C PRO A 215 -24.18 -13.82 37.25
N GLN A 216 -24.30 -15.13 36.98
CA GLN A 216 -24.00 -15.75 35.69
C GLN A 216 -24.59 -15.03 34.45
N PRO A 217 -25.87 -14.59 34.42
CA PRO A 217 -26.40 -13.87 33.26
C PRO A 217 -25.75 -12.50 33.05
N THR A 218 -25.27 -11.85 34.11
CA THR A 218 -24.52 -10.58 34.03
C THR A 218 -23.08 -10.84 33.60
N ALA A 219 -22.42 -11.86 34.16
CA ALA A 219 -21.07 -12.28 33.76
C ALA A 219 -21.00 -12.60 32.25
N ARG A 220 -21.99 -13.34 31.71
CA ARG A 220 -22.07 -13.62 30.26
C ARG A 220 -22.20 -12.36 29.40
N ARG A 221 -22.95 -11.36 29.85
CA ARG A 221 -23.08 -10.07 29.14
C ARG A 221 -21.77 -9.30 29.18
N VAL A 222 -21.06 -9.30 30.31
CA VAL A 222 -19.75 -8.66 30.46
C VAL A 222 -18.72 -9.32 29.55
N VAL A 223 -18.64 -10.65 29.51
CA VAL A 223 -17.72 -11.39 28.62
C VAL A 223 -17.96 -11.00 27.16
N ARG A 224 -19.22 -10.97 26.71
CA ARG A 224 -19.56 -10.53 25.34
C ARG A 224 -19.16 -9.07 25.08
N ALA A 225 -19.35 -8.18 26.04
CA ALA A 225 -18.96 -6.78 25.91
C ALA A 225 -17.43 -6.63 25.80
N VAL A 226 -16.66 -7.35 26.62
CA VAL A 226 -15.19 -7.40 26.51
C VAL A 226 -14.77 -7.92 25.14
N GLY A 227 -15.41 -8.99 24.64
CA GLY A 227 -15.14 -9.52 23.30
C GLY A 227 -15.43 -8.53 22.17
N ALA A 228 -16.51 -7.76 22.29
CA ALA A 228 -16.82 -6.69 21.34
C ALA A 228 -15.78 -5.56 21.38
N VAL A 229 -15.27 -5.20 22.56
CA VAL A 229 -14.19 -4.22 22.71
C VAL A 229 -12.89 -4.73 22.08
N GLU A 230 -12.51 -5.99 22.30
CA GLU A 230 -11.33 -6.60 21.67
C GLU A 230 -11.45 -6.63 20.13
N ALA A 231 -12.61 -7.00 19.60
CA ALA A 231 -12.87 -6.96 18.16
C ALA A 231 -12.82 -5.52 17.60
N GLY A 232 -13.37 -4.55 18.35
CA GLY A 232 -13.25 -3.12 18.01
C GLY A 232 -11.79 -2.64 18.02
N PHE A 233 -10.99 -3.11 18.97
CA PHE A 233 -9.57 -2.81 19.05
C PHE A 233 -8.77 -3.39 17.87
N ALA A 234 -9.17 -4.56 17.35
CA ALA A 234 -8.59 -5.10 16.12
C ALA A 234 -8.80 -4.15 14.93
N VAL A 235 -10.03 -3.64 14.76
CA VAL A 235 -10.33 -2.64 13.71
C VAL A 235 -9.54 -1.35 13.93
N ALA A 236 -9.47 -0.87 15.18
CA ALA A 236 -8.71 0.32 15.53
C ALA A 236 -7.20 0.15 15.25
N THR A 237 -6.64 -1.05 15.46
CA THR A 237 -5.24 -1.36 15.17
C THR A 237 -4.92 -1.20 13.68
N VAL A 238 -5.80 -1.64 12.79
CA VAL A 238 -5.64 -1.46 11.34
C VAL A 238 -5.86 0.00 10.93
N ALA A 239 -6.94 0.63 11.42
CA ALA A 239 -7.30 1.99 11.05
C ALA A 239 -6.28 3.03 11.54
N ALA A 240 -5.69 2.80 12.70
CA ALA A 240 -4.70 3.66 13.34
C ALA A 240 -3.27 3.09 13.22
N ALA A 241 -2.97 2.31 12.17
CA ALA A 241 -1.64 1.73 11.96
C ALA A 241 -0.50 2.77 11.85
N ASP A 242 -0.81 4.02 11.48
CA ASP A 242 0.15 5.13 11.47
C ASP A 242 0.44 5.71 12.88
N LYS A 243 -0.39 5.37 13.88
CA LYS A 243 -0.33 5.88 15.26
C LYS A 243 0.39 4.91 16.19
N ARG A 244 0.96 5.42 17.28
CA ARG A 244 1.70 4.60 18.27
C ARG A 244 0.80 3.87 19.25
N TRP A 245 -0.34 4.46 19.60
CA TRP A 245 -1.15 4.01 20.73
C TRP A 245 -1.65 2.56 20.65
N PRO A 246 -2.10 2.00 19.50
CA PRO A 246 -2.61 0.62 19.48
C PRO A 246 -1.51 -0.38 19.85
N PHE A 247 -0.28 -0.10 19.40
CA PHE A 247 0.85 -0.98 19.65
C PHE A 247 1.36 -0.85 21.09
N VAL A 248 1.38 0.36 21.66
CA VAL A 248 1.74 0.55 23.08
C VAL A 248 0.71 -0.12 23.99
N VAL A 249 -0.58 0.00 23.69
CA VAL A 249 -1.65 -0.70 24.42
C VAL A 249 -1.47 -2.21 24.29
N SER A 250 -1.21 -2.73 23.09
CA SER A 250 -0.98 -4.17 22.88
C SER A 250 0.25 -4.70 23.64
N LEU A 251 1.33 -3.91 23.66
CA LEU A 251 2.58 -4.22 24.35
C LEU A 251 2.39 -4.31 25.87
N ALA A 252 1.51 -3.48 26.44
CA ALA A 252 1.20 -3.50 27.87
C ALA A 252 0.12 -4.54 28.22
N ALA A 253 -1.00 -4.56 27.49
CA ALA A 253 -2.22 -5.26 27.89
C ALA A 253 -2.05 -6.79 27.92
N MET A 254 -1.56 -7.40 26.83
CA MET A 254 -1.53 -8.86 26.73
C MET A 254 -0.51 -9.53 27.67
N PRO A 255 0.73 -9.00 27.82
CA PRO A 255 1.65 -9.51 28.85
C PRO A 255 1.10 -9.33 30.26
N THR A 256 0.45 -8.19 30.56
CA THR A 256 -0.14 -7.95 31.88
C THR A 256 -1.27 -8.93 32.18
N LEU A 257 -2.15 -9.20 31.20
CA LEU A 257 -3.20 -10.21 31.34
C LEU A 257 -2.62 -11.61 31.51
N ALA A 258 -1.55 -11.96 30.79
CA ALA A 258 -0.89 -13.25 30.94
C ALA A 258 -0.24 -13.44 32.33
N ILE A 259 0.41 -12.39 32.86
CA ILE A 259 0.95 -12.38 34.21
C ILE A 259 -0.18 -12.54 35.23
N GLY A 260 -1.27 -11.78 35.08
CA GLY A 260 -2.46 -11.90 35.95
C GLY A 260 -3.06 -13.31 35.94
N ALA A 261 -3.28 -13.89 34.76
CA ALA A 261 -3.78 -15.25 34.63
C ALA A 261 -2.85 -16.28 35.31
N ALA A 262 -1.54 -16.13 35.13
CA ALA A 262 -0.55 -17.00 35.78
C ALA A 262 -0.51 -16.86 37.30
N THR A 263 -0.82 -15.69 37.86
CA THR A 263 -0.95 -15.52 39.30
C THR A 263 -2.19 -16.20 39.88
N CYS A 264 -3.27 -16.30 39.10
CA CYS A 264 -4.51 -16.98 39.51
C CYS A 264 -4.41 -18.51 39.39
N ASP A 265 -3.84 -19.02 38.29
CA ASP A 265 -3.63 -20.46 38.09
C ASP A 265 -2.31 -20.71 37.34
N ARG A 266 -1.30 -21.14 38.10
CA ARG A 266 0.04 -21.44 37.56
C ARG A 266 0.05 -22.66 36.64
N SER A 267 -0.92 -23.57 36.75
CA SER A 267 -0.99 -24.77 35.91
C SER A 267 -1.24 -24.44 34.43
N ILE A 268 -1.78 -23.25 34.15
CA ILE A 268 -2.03 -22.77 32.79
C ILE A 268 -0.70 -22.58 32.04
N LEU A 269 0.40 -22.23 32.72
CA LEU A 269 1.70 -22.01 32.08
C LEU A 269 2.33 -23.29 31.52
N THR A 270 2.02 -24.45 32.09
CA THR A 270 2.52 -25.75 31.62
C THR A 270 1.71 -26.35 30.48
N LYS A 271 0.59 -25.71 30.07
CA LYS A 271 -0.21 -26.16 28.92
C LYS A 271 0.46 -25.75 27.60
N ALA A 272 0.28 -26.58 26.57
CA ALA A 272 0.91 -26.42 25.25
C ALA A 272 0.59 -25.06 24.58
N PHE A 273 -0.58 -24.49 24.85
CA PHE A 273 -1.00 -23.16 24.38
C PHE A 273 -1.32 -22.27 25.58
N ASN A 274 -0.29 -21.79 26.26
CA ASN A 274 -0.46 -20.94 27.45
C ASN A 274 -0.59 -19.44 27.09
N PRO A 275 -1.23 -18.62 27.95
CA PRO A 275 -1.37 -17.19 27.75
C PRO A 275 -0.04 -16.42 27.72
N ALA A 276 1.02 -16.92 28.36
CA ALA A 276 2.32 -16.26 28.39
C ALA A 276 2.99 -16.29 27.02
N SER A 277 2.95 -17.41 26.30
CA SER A 277 3.49 -17.50 24.94
C SER A 277 2.73 -16.59 23.96
N LEU A 278 1.39 -16.52 24.09
CA LEU A 278 0.58 -15.57 23.32
C LEU A 278 0.92 -14.11 23.67
N GLY A 279 1.06 -13.79 24.96
CA GLY A 279 1.43 -12.45 25.42
C GLY A 279 2.79 -12.00 24.89
N ILE A 280 3.78 -12.89 24.89
CA ILE A 280 5.11 -12.63 24.31
C ILE A 280 5.01 -12.42 22.80
N ALA A 281 4.25 -13.25 22.08
CA ALA A 281 4.06 -13.10 20.64
C ALA A 281 3.39 -11.76 20.29
N VAL A 282 2.35 -11.36 21.03
CA VAL A 282 1.69 -10.05 20.87
C VAL A 282 2.66 -8.91 21.16
N ALA A 283 3.46 -9.00 22.23
CA ALA A 283 4.46 -8.00 22.57
C ALA A 283 5.52 -7.86 21.46
N ALA A 284 6.00 -8.97 20.91
CA ALA A 284 6.95 -8.98 19.81
C ALA A 284 6.36 -8.33 18.55
N LEU A 285 5.13 -8.69 18.15
CA LEU A 285 4.44 -8.08 17.01
C LEU A 285 4.22 -6.57 17.23
N ALA A 286 3.82 -6.16 18.43
CA ALA A 286 3.68 -4.75 18.79
C ALA A 286 5.01 -3.99 18.71
N GLY A 287 6.10 -4.61 19.17
CA GLY A 287 7.45 -4.08 19.06
C GLY A 287 7.88 -3.89 17.60
N VAL A 288 7.65 -4.89 16.74
CA VAL A 288 7.92 -4.80 15.30
C VAL A 288 7.09 -3.69 14.66
N ALA A 289 5.79 -3.61 14.96
CA ALA A 289 4.91 -2.57 14.42
C ALA A 289 5.37 -1.15 14.82
N LEU A 290 5.84 -0.97 16.06
CA LEU A 290 6.41 0.30 16.54
C LEU A 290 7.72 0.65 15.84
N ALA A 291 8.63 -0.32 15.71
CA ALA A 291 9.94 -0.13 15.10
C ALA A 291 9.86 0.19 13.60
N THR A 292 8.88 -0.38 12.90
CA THR A 292 8.70 -0.26 11.44
C THR A 292 7.70 0.84 11.04
N ARG A 293 7.22 1.64 12.00
CA ARG A 293 6.18 2.66 11.76
C ARG A 293 6.68 3.82 10.90
N GLN A 294 7.96 4.20 11.04
CA GLN A 294 8.60 5.28 10.29
C GLN A 294 9.42 4.72 9.12
N GLY A 295 9.80 5.57 8.16
CA GLY A 295 10.61 5.16 7.00
C GLY A 295 9.87 4.32 5.96
N ARG A 296 8.57 4.05 6.17
CA ARG A 296 7.74 3.35 5.18
C ARG A 296 7.13 4.29 4.14
N PRO A 297 7.05 3.85 2.87
CA PRO A 297 6.34 4.57 1.83
C PRO A 297 4.83 4.63 2.07
N SER A 298 4.21 5.73 1.65
CA SER A 298 2.79 5.98 1.80
C SER A 298 2.16 6.55 0.54
N GLY A 299 1.15 5.85 -0.01
CA GLY A 299 0.34 6.36 -1.11
C GLY A 299 -0.62 7.49 -0.74
N ARG A 300 -0.55 8.01 0.49
CA ARG A 300 -1.32 9.19 0.96
C ARG A 300 -0.52 10.50 0.92
N ARG A 301 0.82 10.43 0.83
CA ARG A 301 1.69 11.62 0.86
C ARG A 301 1.65 12.38 -0.47
N PRO A 302 1.86 11.73 -1.65
CA PRO A 302 1.73 12.42 -2.93
C PRO A 302 0.31 12.92 -3.20
N LEU A 303 0.23 14.06 -3.90
CA LEU A 303 -1.02 14.63 -4.38
C LEU A 303 -1.56 13.76 -5.51
N ARG A 304 -2.85 13.42 -5.45
CA ARG A 304 -3.53 12.61 -6.49
C ARG A 304 -4.55 13.39 -7.31
N GLN A 305 -4.61 14.70 -7.08
CA GLN A 305 -5.43 15.65 -7.83
C GLN A 305 -4.51 16.80 -8.24
N ALA A 306 -4.59 17.19 -9.51
CA ALA A 306 -3.75 18.25 -10.03
C ALA A 306 -4.18 19.60 -9.43
N PRO A 307 -3.26 20.38 -8.84
CA PRO A 307 -3.56 21.72 -8.32
C PRO A 307 -3.71 22.77 -9.45
N ASP A 308 -3.20 22.48 -10.64
CA ASP A 308 -3.12 23.35 -11.81
C ASP A 308 -3.50 22.60 -13.10
N SER A 309 -3.73 23.36 -14.17
CA SER A 309 -4.01 22.81 -15.50
C SER A 309 -2.80 22.04 -16.02
N GLN A 310 -3.01 20.77 -16.36
CA GLN A 310 -1.97 19.89 -16.87
C GLN A 310 -2.22 19.60 -18.36
N PRO A 311 -1.17 19.54 -19.20
CA PRO A 311 -1.30 19.24 -20.61
C PRO A 311 -2.05 17.92 -20.86
N PRO A 312 -2.85 17.84 -21.93
CA PRO A 312 -3.54 16.61 -22.32
C PRO A 312 -2.55 15.47 -22.52
N VAL A 313 -3.01 14.24 -22.27
CA VAL A 313 -2.20 13.04 -22.55
C VAL A 313 -2.08 12.81 -24.06
N GLU A 314 -2.93 13.45 -24.85
CA GLU A 314 -2.90 13.39 -26.31
C GLU A 314 -1.82 14.30 -26.92
N GLU A 315 -1.29 15.26 -26.15
CA GLU A 315 -0.22 16.20 -26.57
C GLU A 315 1.16 15.77 -26.06
N LEU A 316 1.39 14.45 -26.00
CA LEU A 316 2.71 13.90 -25.64
C LEU A 316 3.79 14.40 -26.60
N PRO A 317 5.03 14.63 -26.09
CA PRO A 317 6.17 14.93 -26.95
C PRO A 317 6.43 13.81 -27.96
#